data_AF-A0A7C6DGN6-F1
#
_entry.id   AF-A0A7C6DGN6-F1
#
_cell.length_a   1.000
_cell.length_b   1.000
_cell.length_c   1.000
_cell.angle_alpha   90.00
_cell.angle_beta   90.00
_cell.angle_gamma   90.00
#
_symmetry.space_group_name_H-M   'P 1'
#
loop_
_entity.id
_entity.type
_entity.pdbx_description
1 polymer ?
#
loop_
_entity_poly.entity_id
_entity_poly.type
_entity_poly.pdbx_seq_one_letter_code
_entity_poly.pdbx_strand_id
1 'polypeptide(L)'
;DYLLTKGRLVYGFGNDDMHQLGDVNKSYNIIYTEDIAYESMRKAIDNGRFCASTGLFPEYLVLEGDIIKVKARDPKQPDNNTFTYRFITEEGKVLLEQTTKEGQYTLNGEKYVRVEVIDNDGSLLLFQPVYLKDALIFE
;
A
#
# COMPACT_ATOMS: atom_id res chain seq x y z
N ASP A 1 -2.41 11.50 3.69
CA ASP A 1 -3.30 12.13 2.69
C ASP A 1 -3.04 13.61 2.43
N TYR A 2 -2.94 14.50 3.43
CA TYR A 2 -2.76 15.95 3.23
C TYR A 2 -1.77 16.38 2.13
N LEU A 3 -0.56 15.81 2.09
CA LEU A 3 0.45 16.13 1.08
C LEU A 3 0.04 15.62 -0.32
N LEU A 4 -0.47 14.40 -0.42
CA LEU A 4 -0.95 13.79 -1.67
C LEU A 4 -2.14 14.56 -2.25
N THR A 5 -3.10 14.99 -1.41
CA THR A 5 -4.23 15.86 -1.83
C THR A 5 -3.75 17.14 -2.51
N LYS A 6 -2.61 17.67 -2.05
CA LYS A 6 -1.97 18.88 -2.61
C LYS A 6 -1.07 18.59 -3.82
N GLY A 7 -1.09 17.37 -4.34
CA GLY A 7 -0.27 16.95 -5.49
C GLY A 7 1.19 16.67 -5.15
N ARG A 8 1.57 16.60 -3.86
CA ARG A 8 2.94 16.25 -3.45
C ARG A 8 3.06 14.75 -3.27
N LEU A 9 3.81 14.10 -4.16
CA LEU A 9 4.16 12.69 -4.02
C LEU A 9 5.27 12.54 -2.98
N VAL A 10 5.05 11.65 -1.99
CA VAL A 10 6.00 11.39 -0.90
C VAL A 10 6.11 9.89 -0.66
N TYR A 11 7.28 9.45 -0.22
CA TYR A 11 7.47 8.07 0.21
C TYR A 11 6.90 7.85 1.62
N GLY A 12 6.12 6.79 1.79
CA GLY A 12 5.67 6.31 3.10
C GLY A 12 6.37 5.01 3.47
N PHE A 13 7.18 5.05 4.53
CA PHE A 13 7.84 3.87 5.12
C PHE A 13 7.32 3.62 6.54
N GLY A 14 7.15 2.35 6.88
CA GLY A 14 6.84 1.90 8.24
C GLY A 14 8.12 1.73 9.06
N ASN A 15 8.07 2.02 10.36
CA ASN A 15 9.17 1.77 11.29
C ASN A 15 8.61 1.43 12.68
N ASP A 16 9.38 0.67 13.45
CA ASP A 16 9.02 0.25 14.81
C ASP A 16 9.10 1.38 15.84
N ASP A 17 9.88 2.43 15.53
CA ASP A 17 10.29 3.47 16.48
C ASP A 17 10.76 2.88 17.82
N MET A 18 11.63 1.88 17.72
CA MET A 18 12.01 1.02 18.86
C MET A 18 12.73 1.83 19.95
N HIS A 19 12.18 1.81 21.17
CA HIS A 19 12.83 2.33 22.37
C HIS A 19 13.18 1.21 23.37
N GLN A 20 12.53 0.05 23.25
CA GLN A 20 12.77 -1.15 24.06
C GLN A 20 12.56 -2.43 23.24
N LEU A 21 13.03 -3.58 23.76
CA LEU A 21 12.96 -4.87 23.06
C LEU A 21 11.54 -5.33 22.70
N GLY A 22 10.50 -4.86 23.41
CA GLY A 22 9.11 -5.19 23.10
C GLY A 22 8.58 -4.52 21.82
N ASP A 23 9.27 -3.50 21.33
CA ASP A 23 8.83 -2.70 20.18
C ASP A 23 9.33 -3.26 18.85
N VAL A 24 10.18 -4.30 18.88
CA VAL A 24 10.75 -4.89 17.67
C VAL A 24 9.71 -5.69 16.88
N ASN A 25 9.94 -5.79 15.58
CA ASN A 25 9.21 -6.66 14.63
C ASN A 25 7.72 -6.28 14.51
N LYS A 26 7.40 -4.98 14.60
CA LYS A 26 6.03 -4.45 14.48
C LYS A 26 5.73 -3.87 13.11
N SER A 27 6.75 -3.45 12.37
CA SER A 27 6.65 -2.80 11.08
C SER A 27 7.72 -3.28 10.11
N TYR A 28 7.31 -3.52 8.88
CA TYR A 28 8.18 -4.02 7.81
C TYR A 28 7.94 -3.19 6.56
N ASN A 29 8.99 -2.99 5.77
CA ASN A 29 8.88 -2.48 4.41
C ASN A 29 9.23 -3.60 3.44
N ILE A 30 8.36 -3.84 2.46
CA ILE A 30 8.54 -4.86 1.44
C ILE A 30 8.78 -4.15 0.11
N ILE A 31 9.91 -4.38 -0.53
CA ILE A 31 10.30 -3.76 -1.81
C ILE A 31 10.21 -4.81 -2.92
N TYR A 32 9.47 -4.50 -3.97
CA TYR A 32 9.29 -5.35 -5.15
C TYR A 32 10.32 -5.01 -6.23
N THR A 33 11.50 -5.57 -6.08
CA THR A 33 12.66 -5.39 -6.97
C THR A 33 12.99 -6.66 -7.74
N GLU A 34 13.67 -6.50 -8.88
CA GLU A 34 14.15 -7.63 -9.72
C GLU A 34 15.33 -8.36 -9.06
N ASP A 35 16.20 -7.61 -8.38
CA ASP A 35 17.34 -8.13 -7.64
C ASP A 35 17.72 -7.20 -6.47
N ILE A 36 18.74 -7.59 -5.71
CA ILE A 36 19.24 -6.87 -4.52
C ILE A 36 20.27 -5.77 -4.86
N ALA A 37 20.51 -5.48 -6.13
CA ALA A 37 21.41 -4.39 -6.51
C ALA A 37 20.78 -3.04 -6.15
N TYR A 38 21.64 -2.09 -5.77
CA TYR A 38 21.20 -0.74 -5.39
C TYR A 38 20.32 -0.08 -6.46
N GLU A 39 20.71 -0.14 -7.72
CA GLU A 39 19.97 0.47 -8.83
C GLU A 39 18.57 -0.15 -9.00
N SER A 40 18.46 -1.47 -8.85
CA SER A 40 17.17 -2.18 -8.94
C SER A 40 16.25 -1.80 -7.79
N MET A 41 16.77 -1.76 -6.55
CA MET A 41 16.00 -1.33 -5.37
C MET A 41 15.58 0.13 -5.46
N ARG A 42 16.49 1.01 -5.87
CA ARG A 42 16.21 2.44 -6.07
C ARG A 42 15.11 2.62 -7.11
N LYS A 43 15.24 1.99 -8.27
CA LYS A 43 14.22 2.03 -9.32
C LYS A 43 12.88 1.50 -8.83
N ALA A 44 12.86 0.44 -8.02
CA ALA A 44 11.62 -0.06 -7.43
C ALA A 44 10.96 0.99 -6.52
N ILE A 45 11.72 1.59 -5.60
CA ILE A 45 11.23 2.65 -4.70
C ILE A 45 10.74 3.88 -5.48
N ASP A 46 11.51 4.35 -6.46
CA ASP A 46 11.17 5.52 -7.28
C ASP A 46 9.88 5.31 -8.09
N ASN A 47 9.56 4.06 -8.43
CA ASN A 47 8.31 3.69 -9.09
C ASN A 47 7.19 3.28 -8.11
N GLY A 48 7.37 3.50 -6.81
CA GLY A 48 6.37 3.17 -5.79
C GLY A 48 6.15 1.67 -5.59
N ARG A 49 7.07 0.80 -6.05
CA ARG A 49 6.98 -0.67 -5.96
C ARG A 49 7.39 -1.17 -4.57
N PHE A 50 6.75 -0.65 -3.54
CA PHE A 50 6.97 -1.07 -2.16
C PHE A 50 5.73 -0.82 -1.28
N CYS A 51 5.70 -1.39 -0.09
CA CYS A 51 4.62 -1.17 0.87
C CYS A 51 5.14 -1.26 2.31
N ALA A 52 4.42 -0.64 3.23
CA ALA A 52 4.58 -0.83 4.66
C ALA A 52 3.60 -1.89 5.16
N SER A 53 4.00 -2.68 6.15
CA SER A 53 3.19 -3.73 6.75
C SER A 53 3.39 -3.80 8.26
N THR A 54 2.38 -4.24 8.99
CA THR A 54 2.48 -4.64 10.40
C THR A 54 2.21 -6.11 10.66
N GLY A 55 2.09 -6.93 9.60
CA GLY A 55 1.87 -8.38 9.73
C GLY A 55 1.44 -9.06 8.43
N LEU A 56 0.78 -8.34 7.53
CA LEU A 56 0.33 -8.85 6.23
C LEU A 56 1.40 -8.77 5.15
N PHE A 57 1.30 -9.63 4.13
CA PHE A 57 2.20 -9.61 2.96
C PHE A 57 1.38 -9.40 1.69
N PRO A 58 1.83 -8.56 0.74
CA PRO A 58 1.18 -8.50 -0.55
C PRO A 58 1.49 -9.75 -1.36
N GLU A 59 0.46 -10.30 -1.99
CA GLU A 59 0.66 -11.12 -3.19
C GLU A 59 0.86 -10.22 -4.40
N TYR A 60 0.00 -9.22 -4.57
CA TYR A 60 0.14 -8.20 -5.61
C TYR A 60 -0.70 -6.95 -5.33
N LEU A 61 -0.32 -5.86 -5.99
CA LEU A 61 -1.19 -4.75 -6.36
C LEU A 61 -0.87 -4.41 -7.80
N VAL A 62 -1.89 -4.41 -8.66
CA VAL A 62 -1.74 -4.13 -10.10
C VAL A 62 -2.82 -3.16 -10.55
N LEU A 63 -2.46 -2.34 -11.55
CA LEU A 63 -3.41 -1.51 -12.29
C LEU A 63 -3.60 -2.12 -13.68
N GLU A 64 -4.78 -2.67 -13.93
CA GLU A 64 -5.18 -3.26 -15.21
C GLU A 64 -6.19 -2.32 -15.88
N GLY A 65 -5.71 -1.48 -16.80
CA GLY A 65 -6.54 -0.41 -17.36
C GLY A 65 -6.88 0.62 -16.29
N ASP A 66 -8.15 0.74 -15.94
CA ASP A 66 -8.69 1.60 -14.88
C ASP A 66 -9.02 0.82 -13.60
N ILE A 67 -8.72 -0.49 -13.52
CA ILE A 67 -9.05 -1.32 -12.37
C ILE A 67 -7.80 -1.57 -11.52
N ILE A 68 -7.84 -1.12 -10.27
CA ILE A 68 -6.89 -1.53 -9.25
C ILE A 68 -7.34 -2.88 -8.72
N LYS A 69 -6.45 -3.88 -8.79
CA LYS A 69 -6.62 -5.19 -8.13
C LYS A 69 -5.54 -5.37 -7.08
N VAL A 70 -5.95 -5.89 -5.92
CA VAL A 70 -5.06 -6.09 -4.78
C VAL A 70 -5.37 -7.41 -4.09
N LYS A 71 -4.31 -8.11 -3.70
CA LYS A 71 -4.42 -9.32 -2.91
C LYS A 71 -3.32 -9.38 -1.86
N ALA A 72 -3.72 -9.69 -0.64
CA ALA A 72 -2.83 -9.89 0.49
C ALA A 72 -2.89 -11.33 0.99
N ARG A 73 -1.95 -11.68 1.86
CA ARG A 73 -1.91 -12.94 2.62
C ARG A 73 -1.39 -12.68 4.02
N ASP A 74 -1.83 -13.50 4.98
CA ASP A 74 -1.21 -13.58 6.30
C ASP A 74 -0.27 -14.80 6.34
N PRO A 75 1.06 -14.63 6.45
CA PRO A 75 1.98 -15.76 6.59
C PRO A 75 1.74 -16.62 7.84
N LYS A 76 1.08 -16.08 8.88
CA LYS A 76 0.77 -16.80 10.13
C LYS A 76 -0.50 -17.63 10.01
N GLN A 77 -1.40 -17.24 9.11
CA GLN A 77 -2.70 -17.89 8.90
C GLN A 77 -2.94 -18.13 7.39
N PRO A 78 -2.26 -19.12 6.77
CA PRO A 78 -2.34 -19.34 5.33
C PRO A 78 -3.75 -19.66 4.81
N ASP A 79 -4.61 -20.21 5.68
CA ASP A 79 -6.01 -20.50 5.36
C ASP A 79 -6.91 -19.24 5.47
N ASN A 80 -6.45 -18.20 6.18
CA ASN A 80 -7.11 -16.90 6.18
C ASN A 80 -6.74 -16.16 4.89
N ASN A 81 -7.73 -16.01 4.02
CA ASN A 81 -7.59 -15.31 2.76
C ASN A 81 -8.59 -14.18 2.62
N THR A 82 -9.31 -13.80 3.68
CA THR A 82 -10.35 -12.76 3.61
C THR A 82 -9.94 -11.60 4.48
N PHE A 83 -9.78 -10.43 3.86
CA PHE A 83 -9.31 -9.21 4.52
C PHE A 83 -10.23 -8.05 4.16
N THR A 84 -10.18 -6.99 4.97
CA THR A 84 -10.86 -5.74 4.65
C THR A 84 -9.94 -4.85 3.83
N TYR A 85 -10.35 -4.55 2.60
CA TYR A 85 -9.66 -3.68 1.67
C TYR A 85 -10.36 -2.32 1.65
N ARG A 86 -9.60 -1.24 1.79
CA ARG A 86 -10.09 0.13 1.65
C ARG A 86 -9.35 0.85 0.54
N PHE A 87 -10.14 1.51 -0.29
CA PHE A 87 -9.67 2.37 -1.38
C PHE A 87 -9.92 3.82 -0.96
N ILE A 88 -8.85 4.59 -0.84
CA ILE A 88 -8.84 5.89 -0.17
C ILE A 88 -8.30 6.95 -1.11
N THR A 89 -8.99 8.08 -1.21
CA THR A 89 -8.64 9.19 -2.09
C THR A 89 -8.32 10.46 -1.31
N GLU A 90 -8.39 11.61 -1.98
CA GLU A 90 -8.17 12.93 -1.42
C GLU A 90 -8.82 13.12 -0.05
N GLU A 91 -8.06 13.77 0.84
CA GLU A 91 -8.49 14.11 2.20
C GLU A 91 -8.77 12.87 3.08
N GLY A 92 -8.32 11.69 2.64
CA GLY A 92 -8.53 10.44 3.37
C GLY A 92 -9.94 9.87 3.19
N LYS A 93 -10.69 10.33 2.18
CA LYS A 93 -12.03 9.82 1.90
C LYS A 93 -11.96 8.35 1.44
N VAL A 94 -12.67 7.48 2.15
CA VAL A 94 -12.88 6.09 1.71
C VAL A 94 -13.90 6.08 0.55
N LEU A 95 -13.46 5.60 -0.61
CA LEU A 95 -14.28 5.41 -1.80
C LEU A 95 -15.07 4.10 -1.73
N LEU A 96 -14.39 3.05 -1.27
CA LEU A 96 -14.92 1.70 -1.18
C LEU A 96 -14.22 0.97 -0.04
N GLU A 97 -15.02 0.25 0.75
CA GLU A 97 -14.55 -0.73 1.72
C GLU A 97 -15.19 -2.08 1.38
N GLN A 98 -14.39 -3.14 1.35
CA GLN A 98 -14.88 -4.49 1.05
C GLN A 98 -14.11 -5.54 1.84
N THR A 99 -14.83 -6.50 2.41
CA THR A 99 -14.25 -7.67 3.07
C THR A 99 -14.38 -8.87 2.13
N THR A 100 -13.27 -9.26 1.52
CA THR A 100 -13.23 -10.24 0.41
C THR A 100 -11.87 -10.92 0.35
N LYS A 101 -11.68 -11.83 -0.60
CA LYS A 101 -10.39 -12.47 -0.83
C LYS A 101 -9.43 -11.64 -1.67
N GLU A 102 -9.99 -10.84 -2.57
CA GLU A 102 -9.27 -9.99 -3.50
C GLU A 102 -10.05 -8.69 -3.65
N GLY A 103 -9.39 -7.57 -3.35
CA GLY A 103 -10.00 -6.25 -3.44
C GLY A 103 -9.89 -5.71 -4.86
N GLN A 104 -10.95 -5.06 -5.34
CA GLN A 104 -10.96 -4.41 -6.64
C GLN A 104 -11.66 -3.04 -6.60
N TYR A 105 -11.15 -2.09 -7.35
CA TYR A 105 -11.74 -0.76 -7.50
C TYR A 105 -11.49 -0.20 -8.89
N THR A 106 -12.53 0.33 -9.53
CA THR A 106 -12.44 1.02 -10.82
C THR A 106 -12.28 2.51 -10.59
N LEU A 107 -11.21 3.09 -11.13
CA LEU A 107 -10.92 4.52 -11.10
C LEU A 107 -12.03 5.32 -11.77
N ASN A 108 -12.39 6.45 -11.16
CA ASN A 108 -13.46 7.33 -11.59
C ASN A 108 -13.06 8.82 -11.47
N GLY A 109 -11.82 9.14 -11.84
CA GLY A 109 -11.33 10.52 -11.93
C GLY A 109 -10.65 11.04 -10.66
N GLU A 110 -10.37 10.17 -9.69
CA GLU A 110 -9.59 10.51 -8.50
C GLU A 110 -8.16 10.92 -8.87
N LYS A 111 -7.60 11.90 -8.15
CA LYS A 111 -6.19 12.26 -8.33
C LYS A 111 -5.25 11.13 -7.94
N TYR A 112 -5.61 10.40 -6.89
CA TYR A 112 -4.91 9.23 -6.43
C TYR A 112 -5.84 8.28 -5.68
N VAL A 113 -5.52 7.00 -5.67
CA VAL A 113 -6.14 6.00 -4.80
C VAL A 113 -5.04 5.26 -4.05
N ARG A 114 -5.09 5.33 -2.71
CA ARG A 114 -4.32 4.47 -1.82
C ARG A 114 -5.14 3.24 -1.49
N VAL A 115 -4.43 2.14 -1.29
CA VAL A 115 -5.03 0.89 -0.82
C VAL A 115 -4.44 0.57 0.54
N GLU A 116 -5.31 0.31 1.51
CA GLU A 116 -4.94 -0.35 2.77
C GLU A 116 -5.69 -1.67 2.91
N VAL A 117 -5.01 -2.67 3.46
CA VAL A 117 -5.58 -3.98 3.79
C VAL A 117 -5.48 -4.20 5.28
N ILE A 118 -6.56 -4.68 5.87
CA ILE A 118 -6.72 -4.83 7.32
C ILE A 118 -7.14 -6.27 7.59
N ASP A 119 -6.42 -6.95 8.48
CA ASP A 119 -6.85 -8.23 9.02
C ASP A 119 -7.61 -8.05 10.34
N ASN A 120 -8.33 -9.09 10.77
CA ASN A 120 -9.14 -9.09 11.99
C ASN A 120 -8.32 -8.88 13.26
N ASP A 121 -7.02 -9.22 13.24
CA ASP A 121 -6.10 -8.98 14.36
C ASP A 121 -5.54 -7.55 14.40
N GLY A 122 -5.93 -6.70 13.44
CA GLY A 122 -5.48 -5.32 13.30
C GLY A 122 -4.18 -5.16 12.50
N SER A 123 -3.62 -6.24 11.96
CA SER A 123 -2.49 -6.17 11.03
C SER A 123 -2.86 -5.37 9.78
N LEU A 124 -1.94 -4.52 9.34
CA LEU A 124 -2.11 -3.61 8.22
C LEU A 124 -1.14 -3.94 7.09
N LEU A 125 -1.59 -3.64 5.87
CA LEU A 125 -0.76 -3.51 4.68
C LEU A 125 -1.09 -2.17 4.01
N LEU A 126 -0.08 -1.33 3.82
CA LEU A 126 -0.23 0.03 3.32
C LEU A 126 0.58 0.16 2.03
N PHE A 127 -0.11 0.26 0.90
CA PHE A 127 0.52 0.43 -0.41
C PHE A 127 0.82 1.90 -0.72
N GLN A 128 1.80 2.13 -1.60
CA GLN A 128 1.95 3.43 -2.24
C GLN A 128 0.72 3.74 -3.13
N PRO A 129 0.36 5.02 -3.34
CA PRO A 129 -0.81 5.37 -4.14
C PRO A 129 -0.65 4.99 -5.61
N VAL A 130 -1.75 4.58 -6.23
CA VAL A 130 -1.94 4.73 -7.67
C VAL A 130 -2.35 6.17 -7.92
N TYR A 131 -1.71 6.87 -8.85
CA TYR A 131 -1.95 8.30 -9.05
C TYR A 131 -2.00 8.69 -10.53
N LEU A 132 -2.74 9.74 -10.83
CA LEU A 132 -2.72 10.40 -12.13
C LEU A 132 -1.49 11.32 -12.19
N LYS A 133 -0.61 11.10 -13.17
CA LYS A 133 0.64 11.88 -13.30
C LYS A 133 0.38 13.38 -13.42
N ASP A 134 -0.67 13.77 -14.13
CA ASP A 134 -1.04 15.18 -14.36
C ASP A 134 -1.60 15.85 -13.09
N ALA A 135 -1.94 15.09 -12.05
CA ALA A 135 -2.40 15.61 -10.77
C ALA A 135 -1.25 15.92 -9.79
N LEU A 136 0.00 15.58 -10.14
CA LEU A 136 1.17 15.83 -9.31
C LEU A 136 1.82 17.18 -9.62
N ILE A 137 2.32 17.83 -8.57
CA ILE A 137 3.14 19.04 -8.67
C ILE A 137 4.59 18.59 -8.44
N PHE A 138 5.39 18.64 -9.50
CA PHE A 138 6.84 18.50 -9.40
C PHE A 138 7.44 19.90 -9.25
N GLU A 139 8.00 20.20 -8.07
CA GLU A 139 8.83 21.41 -7.85
C GLU A 139 10.26 21.16 -8.32
#